data_AF-Q5KBM3-F1
#
_entry.id   AF-Q5KBM3-F1
#
_cell.length_a   1.000
_cell.length_b   1.000
_cell.length_c   1.000
_cell.angle_alpha   90.00
_cell.angle_beta   90.00
_cell.angle_gamma   90.00
#
_symmetry.space_group_name_H-M   'P 1'
#
loop_
_entity.id
_entity.type
_entity.pdbx_description
1 polymer ?
#
loop_
_entity_poly.entity_id
_entity_poly.type
_entity_poly.pdbx_seq_one_letter_code
_entity_poly.pdbx_strand_id
1 'polypeptide(L)'
;MSPSFLPLISSVFAIHILFFAFTSFTQTHAYPHNRRQGVALTREGSEPSHEAAQSILTNSGSELGQSSTAWNQPDSTSAAVSRIASVTSGPTTNELTSNAMSTLSPTTVASDSSLTETLTSSTPVTTSFTPVSGLAFPSVTPSPSITASSYKTLTSFIPYILSNANSIAVHSWELGAFTETLLEVYYPQLTPFGWDCRAFDGEDIPWSVLKIAKDAISHYNWTGAPGQDFGKNLPDYLFPDTTPHAHVSQALVGGDGALGDPVSLVPAVWLLARFARQDDVRDKLGLRCPEDYAWAVGNQLDYLFNGPASDNGTISQREAGFEVWSDMGYMIPPSLAYLGLDISDDSLLKKALEQFSLESSAMLDTDQLIYQHIPATDARLWATGNGWMTYGLMRDLASVKMSSFAEDLSSLKSDAEQTIAGVFKALFDQLGEDSLLPDYMLQGNSTLALGDTAGTALSVAAYYRFLEIAPHLTSQDLTAKAEKAFDGVVAKIDDDGWVTHCVDPMGTYGWVVYPEDHSLHSPEGQAFAAKMWKARTDAGY
;
A
#
# COMPACT_ATOMS: atom_id res chain seq x y z
N MET A 1 37.42 -72.34 -8.70
CA MET A 1 36.95 -73.40 -7.78
C MET A 1 36.09 -72.72 -6.72
N SER A 2 34.77 -72.75 -6.91
CA SER A 2 33.77 -72.48 -5.87
C SER A 2 33.65 -73.73 -4.95
N PRO A 3 32.79 -73.79 -3.91
CA PRO A 3 31.78 -72.82 -3.43
C PRO A 3 31.72 -72.70 -1.88
N SER A 4 30.89 -71.84 -1.29
CA SER A 4 29.58 -72.20 -0.66
C SER A 4 29.44 -71.34 0.61
N PHE A 5 28.32 -70.85 1.16
CA PHE A 5 26.90 -70.72 0.83
C PHE A 5 26.32 -69.67 1.82
N LEU A 6 25.34 -68.87 1.39
CA LEU A 6 24.46 -67.97 2.18
C LEU A 6 23.34 -68.77 2.89
N PRO A 7 22.65 -68.26 3.96
CA PRO A 7 21.53 -67.28 3.85
C PRO A 7 21.40 -66.26 5.04
N LEU A 8 20.92 -65.01 4.91
CA LEU A 8 19.53 -64.46 4.96
C LEU A 8 18.68 -65.01 6.16
N ILE A 9 18.15 -64.25 7.16
CA ILE A 9 17.15 -63.14 7.16
C ILE A 9 17.00 -62.50 8.58
N SER A 10 16.60 -61.20 8.60
CA SER A 10 15.88 -60.33 9.58
C SER A 10 15.71 -60.67 11.07
N SER A 11 15.92 -59.67 11.95
CA SER A 11 14.85 -58.95 12.68
C SER A 11 15.37 -57.83 13.61
N VAL A 12 14.77 -56.64 13.47
CA VAL A 12 14.26 -55.73 14.53
C VAL A 12 15.11 -55.53 15.81
N PHE A 13 15.62 -54.30 16.01
CA PHE A 13 15.85 -53.76 17.36
C PHE A 13 15.18 -52.38 17.50
N ALA A 14 14.44 -52.26 18.60
CA ALA A 14 13.73 -51.09 19.06
C ALA A 14 14.69 -49.98 19.53
N ILE A 15 14.32 -48.73 19.26
CA ILE A 15 14.89 -47.54 19.91
C ILE A 15 13.78 -46.94 20.77
N HIS A 16 14.01 -46.85 22.08
CA HIS A 16 13.35 -45.90 22.97
C HIS A 16 14.41 -44.86 23.34
N ILE A 17 14.23 -43.62 22.91
CA ILE A 17 13.74 -42.48 23.71
C ILE A 17 14.65 -42.20 24.92
N LEU A 18 15.46 -41.15 24.80
CA LEU A 18 15.69 -40.25 25.92
C LEU A 18 15.81 -38.81 25.43
N PHE A 19 14.92 -38.00 25.99
CA PHE A 19 14.78 -36.55 25.87
C PHE A 19 16.07 -35.81 26.21
N PHE A 20 16.45 -34.83 25.38
CA PHE A 20 17.11 -33.62 25.84
C PHE A 20 16.48 -32.42 25.15
N ALA A 21 15.97 -31.51 25.98
CA ALA A 21 15.34 -30.26 25.59
C ALA A 21 16.36 -29.35 24.90
N PHE A 22 16.05 -28.92 23.68
CA PHE A 22 16.66 -27.74 23.07
C PHE A 22 15.72 -26.57 23.32
N THR A 23 16.19 -25.65 24.16
CA THR A 23 15.65 -24.30 24.27
C THR A 23 15.95 -23.57 22.96
N SER A 24 14.93 -23.38 22.13
CA SER A 24 14.99 -22.52 20.96
C SER A 24 15.19 -21.08 21.40
N PHE A 25 16.40 -20.54 21.20
CA PHE A 25 16.60 -19.10 21.16
C PHE A 25 16.11 -18.63 19.78
N THR A 26 14.86 -18.17 19.73
CA THR A 26 14.36 -17.33 18.63
C THR A 26 15.03 -15.97 18.77
N GLN A 27 16.02 -15.70 17.92
CA GLN A 27 16.66 -14.39 17.83
C GLN A 27 15.78 -13.52 16.93
N THR A 28 14.80 -12.85 17.55
CA THR A 28 14.12 -11.71 16.91
C THR A 28 15.13 -10.58 16.82
N HIS A 29 15.58 -10.26 15.61
CA HIS A 29 16.34 -9.04 15.37
C HIS A 29 15.39 -7.84 15.41
N ALA A 30 15.01 -7.44 16.62
CA ALA A 30 14.56 -6.08 16.85
C ALA A 30 15.74 -5.14 16.57
N TYR A 31 15.54 -4.19 15.66
CA TYR A 31 16.54 -3.19 15.30
C TYR A 31 17.01 -2.41 16.55
N PRO A 32 18.31 -2.40 16.89
CA PRO A 32 18.81 -1.57 17.97
C PRO A 32 18.90 -0.12 17.50
N HIS A 33 18.04 0.74 18.06
CA HIS A 33 18.22 2.20 17.98
C HIS A 33 19.59 2.60 18.51
N ASN A 34 20.42 3.14 17.63
CA ASN A 34 21.67 3.79 18.03
C ASN A 34 21.34 5.10 18.76
N ARG A 35 21.31 5.05 20.09
CA ARG A 35 21.48 6.23 20.94
C ARG A 35 22.91 6.74 20.75
N ARG A 36 23.10 7.90 20.12
CA ARG A 36 24.26 8.75 20.41
C ARG A 36 23.98 10.24 20.18
N GLN A 37 23.90 10.92 21.32
CA GLN A 37 24.46 12.24 21.64
C GLN A 37 24.33 13.35 20.60
N GLY A 38 23.39 14.25 20.89
CA GLY A 38 23.28 15.54 20.24
C GLY A 38 24.54 16.39 20.39
N VAL A 39 24.93 16.99 19.27
CA VAL A 39 25.68 18.24 19.24
C VAL A 39 24.73 19.26 18.64
N ALA A 40 24.23 20.15 19.48
CA ALA A 40 23.38 21.26 19.08
C ALA A 40 24.22 22.28 18.30
N LEU A 41 23.79 22.59 17.07
CA LEU A 41 24.11 23.85 16.39
C LEU A 41 22.80 24.62 16.28
N THR A 42 22.60 25.53 17.23
CA THR A 42 21.52 26.51 17.26
C THR A 42 21.69 27.53 16.12
N ARG A 43 20.62 27.77 15.37
CA ARG A 43 20.41 29.03 14.65
C ARG A 43 18.96 29.48 14.84
N GLU A 44 18.77 30.38 15.80
CA GLU A 44 17.64 31.33 15.85
C GLU A 44 17.56 32.06 14.49
N GLY A 45 16.42 32.41 13.90
CA GLY A 45 15.15 32.87 14.44
C GLY A 45 14.84 34.17 13.69
N SER A 46 13.74 34.23 12.94
CA SER A 46 13.18 35.49 12.44
C SER A 46 11.69 35.31 12.18
N GLU A 47 10.90 35.85 13.10
CA GLU A 47 9.45 36.05 13.00
C GLU A 47 9.14 37.52 12.60
N PRO A 48 7.86 37.91 12.37
CA PRO A 48 7.46 38.67 11.19
C PRO A 48 7.20 40.17 11.47
N SER A 49 7.06 40.98 10.40
CA SER A 49 6.64 42.38 10.50
C SER A 49 5.25 42.60 9.89
N HIS A 50 4.37 43.18 10.72
CA HIS A 50 3.03 43.70 10.42
C HIS A 50 3.06 45.14 9.86
N GLU A 51 1.87 45.58 9.38
CA GLU A 51 1.39 46.96 9.07
C GLU A 51 1.47 47.40 7.59
N ALA A 52 0.46 47.97 6.92
CA ALA A 52 -0.82 48.55 7.36
C ALA A 52 -1.89 48.64 6.22
N ALA A 53 -3.15 48.43 6.63
CA ALA A 53 -4.35 49.26 6.44
C ALA A 53 -4.93 49.67 5.05
N GLN A 54 -6.16 49.19 4.85
CA GLN A 54 -7.42 49.92 4.61
C GLN A 54 -7.83 50.42 3.20
N SER A 55 -9.01 49.91 2.80
CA SER A 55 -10.23 50.60 2.31
C SER A 55 -10.76 49.94 1.02
N ILE A 56 -12.05 49.79 0.69
CA ILE A 56 -13.37 50.12 1.27
C ILE A 56 -14.43 49.52 0.28
N LEU A 57 -15.63 49.20 0.79
CA LEU A 57 -16.96 49.06 0.12
C LEU A 57 -17.31 47.84 -0.78
N THR A 58 -18.08 46.93 -0.16
CA THR A 58 -19.43 46.43 -0.54
C THR A 58 -20.09 46.96 -1.83
N ASN A 59 -20.67 46.07 -2.65
CA ASN A 59 -22.13 45.79 -2.64
C ASN A 59 -22.57 44.78 -3.73
N SER A 60 -23.41 43.84 -3.30
CA SER A 60 -24.70 43.41 -3.89
C SER A 60 -24.79 42.87 -5.32
N GLY A 61 -24.94 41.55 -5.41
CA GLY A 61 -26.19 40.87 -5.78
C GLY A 61 -26.95 41.24 -7.06
N SER A 62 -27.18 40.26 -7.92
CA SER A 62 -28.53 39.91 -8.42
C SER A 62 -28.52 38.63 -9.26
N GLU A 63 -29.48 37.76 -8.95
CA GLU A 63 -29.90 36.62 -9.78
C GLU A 63 -30.72 37.07 -11.00
N LEU A 64 -30.97 36.08 -11.87
CA LEU A 64 -32.03 35.93 -12.89
C LEU A 64 -31.65 36.28 -14.33
N GLY A 65 -31.76 35.26 -15.19
CA GLY A 65 -31.81 35.46 -16.64
C GLY A 65 -31.66 34.18 -17.45
N GLN A 66 -32.79 33.53 -17.73
CA GLN A 66 -32.96 32.33 -18.54
C GLN A 66 -32.50 32.45 -20.00
N SER A 67 -32.33 31.27 -20.63
CA SER A 67 -32.53 30.96 -22.07
C SER A 67 -31.45 31.50 -23.03
N SER A 68 -31.08 30.88 -24.15
CA SER A 68 -31.41 29.62 -24.81
C SER A 68 -30.46 29.50 -26.02
N THR A 69 -30.15 28.27 -26.43
CA THR A 69 -29.93 27.85 -27.82
C THR A 69 -28.89 28.55 -28.71
N ALA A 70 -27.77 27.84 -28.89
CA ALA A 70 -27.41 27.14 -30.14
C ALA A 70 -26.71 27.87 -31.32
N TRP A 71 -25.71 27.15 -31.85
CA TRP A 71 -25.10 27.18 -33.20
C TRP A 71 -24.26 28.40 -33.63
N ASN A 72 -22.93 28.24 -33.65
CA ASN A 72 -22.12 28.08 -34.88
C ASN A 72 -20.61 28.35 -34.64
N GLN A 73 -19.77 27.38 -35.01
CA GLN A 73 -18.41 27.57 -35.54
C GLN A 73 -18.49 28.37 -36.88
N PRO A 74 -17.42 29.04 -37.40
CA PRO A 74 -16.03 28.54 -37.40
C PRO A 74 -14.88 29.58 -37.36
N ASP A 75 -13.66 29.01 -37.32
CA ASP A 75 -12.39 29.45 -37.94
C ASP A 75 -11.51 30.59 -37.40
N SER A 76 -10.36 30.15 -36.84
CA SER A 76 -8.99 30.43 -37.33
C SER A 76 -8.24 31.72 -36.95
N THR A 77 -6.90 31.58 -36.98
CA THR A 77 -5.78 32.53 -36.84
C THR A 77 -5.29 32.79 -35.39
N SER A 78 -4.18 32.20 -34.93
CA SER A 78 -2.75 32.39 -35.26
C SER A 78 -2.15 33.72 -34.80
N ALA A 79 -1.21 33.69 -33.84
CA ALA A 79 -0.08 34.61 -33.80
C ALA A 79 1.06 34.04 -32.96
N ALA A 80 2.26 34.14 -33.51
CA ALA A 80 3.50 33.56 -33.07
C ALA A 80 4.52 34.68 -32.73
N VAL A 81 5.42 34.38 -31.78
CA VAL A 81 6.86 34.73 -31.78
C VAL A 81 7.28 36.20 -31.56
N SER A 82 8.11 36.44 -30.53
CA SER A 82 9.53 36.84 -30.72
C SER A 82 10.34 36.97 -29.43
N ARG A 83 11.59 36.48 -29.51
CA ARG A 83 12.71 36.67 -28.57
C ARG A 83 13.32 38.08 -28.72
N ILE A 84 14.20 38.49 -27.79
CA ILE A 84 15.64 38.78 -28.02
C ILE A 84 16.35 39.39 -26.77
N ALA A 85 17.46 38.73 -26.41
CA ALA A 85 18.80 39.15 -25.97
C ALA A 85 19.13 40.06 -24.75
N SER A 86 20.21 39.58 -24.12
CA SER A 86 21.17 40.04 -23.10
C SER A 86 21.98 41.31 -23.37
N VAL A 87 22.50 41.95 -22.29
CA VAL A 87 23.79 42.68 -22.25
C VAL A 87 24.46 42.56 -20.86
N THR A 88 25.80 42.60 -20.86
CA THR A 88 26.85 42.26 -19.89
C THR A 88 27.41 43.38 -18.98
N SER A 89 28.03 42.93 -17.87
CA SER A 89 29.29 43.36 -17.20
C SER A 89 29.46 44.71 -16.47
N GLY A 90 29.99 44.66 -15.22
CA GLY A 90 30.95 45.64 -14.68
C GLY A 90 31.00 45.81 -13.13
N PRO A 91 32.17 46.01 -12.47
CA PRO A 91 32.43 45.63 -11.06
C PRO A 91 32.71 46.82 -10.09
N THR A 92 32.90 46.56 -8.78
CA THR A 92 33.78 47.24 -7.74
C THR A 92 33.21 47.04 -6.31
N THR A 93 33.85 46.32 -5.37
CA THR A 93 34.91 46.62 -4.36
C THR A 93 34.55 47.55 -3.18
N ASN A 94 34.78 47.01 -1.96
CA ASN A 94 35.19 47.62 -0.67
C ASN A 94 34.17 48.57 0.02
N GLU A 95 34.00 48.66 1.35
CA GLU A 95 34.94 48.67 2.49
C GLU A 95 34.11 48.53 3.79
N LEU A 96 34.43 47.61 4.72
CA LEU A 96 34.94 47.85 6.09
C LEU A 96 34.41 49.07 6.87
N THR A 97 33.86 48.80 8.07
CA THR A 97 34.17 49.43 9.40
C THR A 97 33.07 49.04 10.40
N SER A 98 33.30 48.10 11.32
CA SER A 98 33.88 48.28 12.67
C SER A 98 33.08 49.19 13.62
N ASN A 99 32.47 48.60 14.65
CA ASN A 99 32.52 48.99 16.09
C ASN A 99 31.45 48.16 16.84
N ALA A 100 31.83 47.13 17.60
CA ALA A 100 32.40 47.15 18.95
C ALA A 100 31.38 47.45 20.07
N MET A 101 31.24 46.44 20.95
CA MET A 101 30.99 46.49 22.41
C MET A 101 29.56 46.85 22.88
N SER A 102 29.02 46.31 23.98
CA SER A 102 29.53 45.44 25.04
C SER A 102 28.36 44.81 25.79
N THR A 103 28.56 43.57 26.25
CA THR A 103 28.13 42.96 27.53
C THR A 103 27.01 43.61 28.36
N LEU A 104 26.02 42.81 28.78
CA LEU A 104 25.66 42.55 30.18
C LEU A 104 24.50 41.52 30.25
N SER A 105 24.72 40.42 30.96
CA SER A 105 23.68 39.58 31.60
C SER A 105 23.67 39.93 33.11
N PRO A 106 22.85 39.30 33.98
CA PRO A 106 21.55 38.63 33.82
C PRO A 106 20.53 39.11 34.90
N THR A 107 19.25 38.72 34.83
CA THR A 107 18.48 38.45 36.07
C THR A 107 17.34 37.45 35.82
N THR A 108 17.41 36.34 36.56
CA THR A 108 16.39 35.30 36.80
C THR A 108 15.14 35.82 37.51
N VAL A 109 13.96 35.36 37.10
CA VAL A 109 12.84 35.05 38.01
C VAL A 109 12.12 33.80 37.46
N ALA A 110 11.99 32.79 38.32
CA ALA A 110 11.24 31.57 38.08
C ALA A 110 9.75 31.78 38.42
N SER A 111 8.87 31.17 37.64
CA SER A 111 7.49 30.91 38.02
C SER A 111 7.11 29.50 37.59
N ASP A 112 6.76 28.74 38.61
CA ASP A 112 6.34 27.34 38.63
C ASP A 112 4.88 27.23 38.16
N SER A 113 4.58 26.31 37.24
CA SER A 113 3.22 25.83 37.01
C SER A 113 3.26 24.43 36.40
N SER A 114 3.02 23.46 37.27
CA SER A 114 2.78 22.06 36.94
C SER A 114 1.51 21.90 36.09
N LEU A 115 1.68 21.42 34.85
CA LEU A 115 0.63 20.73 34.12
C LEU A 115 1.16 19.33 33.81
N THR A 116 0.61 18.35 34.52
CA THR A 116 0.75 16.93 34.24
C THR A 116 0.09 16.61 32.90
N GLU A 117 0.87 16.60 31.83
CA GLU A 117 0.51 15.89 30.60
C GLU A 117 0.50 14.39 30.89
N THR A 118 -0.68 13.81 30.84
CA THR A 118 -0.84 12.36 30.88
C THR A 118 -0.59 11.87 29.45
N LEU A 119 0.68 11.76 29.07
CA LEU A 119 1.08 11.04 27.86
C LEU A 119 0.76 9.55 28.10
N THR A 120 -0.39 9.11 27.61
CA THR A 120 -0.63 7.67 27.39
C THR A 120 0.25 7.24 26.24
N SER A 121 1.50 6.90 26.55
CA SER A 121 2.34 6.07 25.69
C SER A 121 1.60 4.75 25.49
N SER A 122 0.98 4.57 24.34
CA SER A 122 0.66 3.24 23.84
C SER A 122 1.99 2.53 23.65
N THR A 123 2.22 1.46 24.40
CA THR A 123 3.28 0.52 24.07
C THR A 123 3.03 0.02 22.64
N PRO A 124 4.03 0.04 21.74
CA PRO A 124 3.85 -0.49 20.40
C PRO A 124 3.40 -1.94 20.52
N VAL A 125 2.25 -2.25 19.93
CA VAL A 125 1.69 -3.60 19.87
C VAL A 125 2.65 -4.43 19.00
N THR A 126 3.66 -5.03 19.63
CA THR A 126 4.56 -5.97 18.96
C THR A 126 3.83 -7.30 18.91
N THR A 127 3.09 -7.55 17.84
CA THR A 127 2.40 -8.83 17.66
C THR A 127 3.12 -9.56 16.56
N SER A 128 3.97 -10.50 16.95
CA SER A 128 4.50 -11.52 16.05
C SER A 128 3.32 -12.33 15.53
N PHE A 129 2.81 -11.99 14.34
CA PHE A 129 1.88 -12.86 13.64
C PHE A 129 2.58 -14.17 13.32
N THR A 130 1.87 -15.28 13.47
CA THR A 130 2.36 -16.59 13.04
C THR A 130 1.52 -17.04 11.84
N PRO A 131 2.15 -17.35 10.70
CA PRO A 131 1.51 -17.96 9.54
C PRO A 131 0.47 -19.02 9.89
N VAL A 132 -0.71 -18.92 9.27
CA VAL A 132 -1.80 -19.88 9.52
C VAL A 132 -1.39 -21.24 8.95
N SER A 133 -1.21 -22.21 9.84
CA SER A 133 -0.84 -23.57 9.45
C SER A 133 -2.00 -24.31 8.76
N GLY A 134 -1.67 -25.21 7.82
CA GLY A 134 -2.65 -26.10 7.20
C GLY A 134 -3.61 -25.43 6.22
N LEU A 135 -3.32 -24.20 5.76
CA LEU A 135 -3.98 -23.65 4.59
C LEU A 135 -3.53 -24.41 3.34
N ALA A 136 -4.49 -24.75 2.48
CA ALA A 136 -4.23 -25.37 1.19
C ALA A 136 -4.75 -24.44 0.09
N PHE A 137 -3.92 -24.21 -0.93
CA PHE A 137 -4.23 -23.35 -2.05
C PHE A 137 -4.50 -24.24 -3.27
N PRO A 138 -5.76 -24.32 -3.77
CA PRO A 138 -6.08 -25.21 -4.87
C PRO A 138 -5.46 -24.72 -6.18
N SER A 139 -5.25 -25.64 -7.11
CA SER A 139 -4.82 -25.31 -8.47
C SER A 139 -5.80 -24.33 -9.12
N VAL A 140 -5.24 -23.37 -9.84
CA VAL A 140 -6.00 -22.35 -10.56
C VAL A 140 -6.29 -22.78 -11.99
N THR A 141 -7.37 -22.25 -12.55
CA THR A 141 -7.77 -22.54 -13.93
C THR A 141 -7.10 -21.54 -14.89
N PRO A 142 -6.26 -21.99 -15.84
CA PRO A 142 -5.71 -21.09 -16.86
C PRO A 142 -6.81 -20.60 -17.80
N SER A 143 -6.64 -19.38 -18.33
CA SER A 143 -7.42 -18.93 -19.47
C SER A 143 -7.05 -19.75 -20.72
N PRO A 144 -8.02 -20.37 -21.42
CA PRO A 144 -7.73 -21.16 -22.61
C PRO A 144 -7.27 -20.32 -23.81
N SER A 145 -7.48 -18.99 -23.79
CA SER A 145 -7.04 -18.08 -24.86
C SER A 145 -5.54 -17.76 -24.77
N ILE A 146 -4.93 -17.88 -23.59
CA ILE A 146 -3.53 -17.49 -23.37
C ILE A 146 -2.64 -18.71 -23.59
N THR A 147 -1.83 -18.66 -24.65
CA THR A 147 -0.99 -19.79 -25.07
C THR A 147 0.47 -19.66 -24.66
N ALA A 148 0.89 -18.48 -24.18
CA ALA A 148 2.25 -18.17 -23.78
C ALA A 148 2.79 -19.17 -22.75
N SER A 149 4.05 -19.59 -22.93
CA SER A 149 4.69 -20.57 -22.06
C SER A 149 4.90 -20.03 -20.65
N SER A 150 5.34 -18.78 -20.52
CA SER A 150 5.51 -18.10 -19.22
C SER A 150 4.21 -18.05 -18.42
N TYR A 151 3.08 -17.74 -19.07
CA TYR A 151 1.76 -17.77 -18.44
C TYR A 151 1.42 -19.15 -17.86
N LYS A 152 1.62 -20.21 -18.66
CA LYS A 152 1.35 -21.59 -18.23
C LYS A 152 2.27 -22.00 -17.08
N THR A 153 3.54 -21.63 -17.15
CA THR A 153 4.52 -21.83 -16.07
C THR A 153 4.03 -21.17 -14.79
N LEU A 154 3.74 -19.87 -14.82
CA LEU A 154 3.25 -19.14 -13.65
C LEU A 154 1.94 -19.74 -13.11
N THR A 155 0.99 -20.07 -13.98
CA THR A 155 -0.27 -20.73 -13.60
C THR A 155 -0.01 -22.00 -12.77
N SER A 156 0.96 -22.82 -13.18
CA SER A 156 1.30 -24.06 -12.47
C SER A 156 1.95 -23.81 -11.11
N PHE A 157 2.63 -22.66 -10.94
CA PHE A 157 3.28 -22.27 -9.70
C PHE A 157 2.38 -21.56 -8.70
N ILE A 158 1.20 -21.06 -9.09
CA ILE A 158 0.31 -20.28 -8.18
C ILE A 158 0.05 -20.96 -6.83
N PRO A 159 -0.28 -22.26 -6.74
CA PRO A 159 -0.45 -22.91 -5.44
C PRO A 159 0.80 -22.86 -4.55
N TYR A 160 1.98 -23.03 -5.14
CA TYR A 160 3.27 -23.00 -4.44
C TYR A 160 3.61 -21.58 -4.00
N ILE A 161 3.46 -20.60 -4.89
CA ILE A 161 3.66 -19.16 -4.62
C ILE A 161 2.78 -18.71 -3.45
N LEU A 162 1.49 -19.07 -3.43
CA LEU A 162 0.58 -18.71 -2.35
C LEU A 162 0.88 -19.45 -1.05
N SER A 163 1.31 -20.72 -1.13
CA SER A 163 1.78 -21.47 0.04
C SER A 163 3.02 -20.82 0.65
N ASN A 164 3.96 -20.42 -0.19
CA ASN A 164 5.18 -19.75 0.21
C ASN A 164 4.87 -18.37 0.81
N ALA A 165 4.03 -17.55 0.17
CA ALA A 165 3.56 -16.27 0.72
C ALA A 165 2.97 -16.41 2.12
N ASN A 166 2.06 -17.37 2.32
CA ASN A 166 1.46 -17.64 3.63
C ASN A 166 2.53 -17.97 4.68
N SER A 167 3.58 -18.70 4.31
CA SER A 167 4.61 -19.17 5.25
C SER A 167 5.55 -18.08 5.78
N ILE A 168 5.58 -16.89 5.14
CA ILE A 168 6.51 -15.81 5.48
C ILE A 168 5.84 -14.44 5.71
N ALA A 169 4.57 -14.24 5.34
CA ALA A 169 3.85 -12.99 5.62
C ALA A 169 3.57 -12.85 7.12
N VAL A 170 4.12 -11.79 7.74
CA VAL A 170 4.01 -11.55 9.19
C VAL A 170 3.76 -10.09 9.57
N HIS A 171 4.02 -9.15 8.67
CA HIS A 171 3.74 -7.73 8.90
C HIS A 171 2.37 -7.32 8.35
N SER A 172 1.82 -6.22 8.86
CA SER A 172 0.45 -5.81 8.54
C SER A 172 0.23 -5.57 7.04
N TRP A 173 1.16 -4.90 6.36
CA TRP A 173 1.09 -4.63 4.92
C TRP A 173 1.24 -5.90 4.08
N GLU A 174 2.11 -6.82 4.49
CA GLU A 174 2.28 -8.14 3.84
C GLU A 174 0.99 -8.96 3.94
N LEU A 175 0.35 -8.96 5.12
CA LEU A 175 -0.91 -9.66 5.36
C LEU A 175 -2.08 -9.02 4.59
N GLY A 176 -2.13 -7.69 4.55
CA GLY A 176 -3.10 -6.96 3.73
C GLY A 176 -2.97 -7.32 2.26
N ALA A 177 -1.78 -7.16 1.68
CA ALA A 177 -1.53 -7.52 0.29
C ALA A 177 -1.81 -9.00 0.00
N PHE A 178 -1.40 -9.91 0.89
CA PHE A 178 -1.62 -11.34 0.71
C PHE A 178 -3.11 -11.71 0.77
N THR A 179 -3.86 -11.20 1.75
CA THR A 179 -5.30 -11.46 1.83
C THR A 179 -6.05 -10.92 0.61
N GLU A 180 -5.68 -9.75 0.12
CA GLU A 180 -6.24 -9.20 -1.12
C GLU A 180 -5.85 -10.03 -2.35
N THR A 181 -4.62 -10.55 -2.43
CA THR A 181 -4.22 -11.49 -3.48
C THR A 181 -5.09 -12.74 -3.46
N LEU A 182 -5.33 -13.33 -2.28
CA LEU A 182 -6.17 -14.52 -2.15
C LEU A 182 -7.61 -14.26 -2.60
N LEU A 183 -8.15 -13.09 -2.25
CA LEU A 183 -9.48 -12.68 -2.72
C LEU A 183 -9.50 -12.54 -4.24
N GLU A 184 -8.52 -11.88 -4.84
CA GLU A 184 -8.50 -11.74 -6.30
C GLU A 184 -8.37 -13.09 -7.00
N VAL A 185 -7.49 -13.98 -6.53
CA VAL A 185 -7.25 -15.28 -7.16
C VAL A 185 -8.46 -16.22 -7.05
N TYR A 186 -9.10 -16.30 -5.87
CA TYR A 186 -10.10 -17.33 -5.58
C TYR A 186 -11.53 -16.81 -5.38
N TYR A 187 -11.69 -15.54 -5.03
CA TYR A 187 -12.98 -14.93 -4.68
C TYR A 187 -13.14 -13.55 -5.34
N PRO A 188 -12.97 -13.43 -6.68
CA PRO A 188 -12.95 -12.13 -7.36
C PRO A 188 -14.24 -11.33 -7.14
N GLN A 189 -15.37 -11.98 -6.88
CA GLN A 189 -16.65 -11.36 -6.55
C GLN A 189 -16.66 -10.53 -5.26
N LEU A 190 -15.68 -10.76 -4.37
CA LEU A 190 -15.49 -10.00 -3.13
C LEU A 190 -14.46 -8.87 -3.28
N THR A 191 -14.01 -8.59 -4.51
CA THR A 191 -12.98 -7.57 -4.82
C THR A 191 -13.54 -6.51 -5.76
N PRO A 192 -12.95 -5.30 -5.81
CA PRO A 192 -13.38 -4.25 -6.73
C PRO A 192 -13.38 -4.66 -8.21
N PHE A 193 -12.54 -5.62 -8.62
CA PHE A 193 -12.44 -6.04 -10.03
C PHE A 193 -13.55 -6.99 -10.48
N GLY A 194 -14.26 -7.65 -9.55
CA GLY A 194 -15.33 -8.59 -9.86
C GLY A 194 -16.60 -8.40 -9.04
N TRP A 195 -16.71 -7.26 -8.35
CA TRP A 195 -17.65 -7.01 -7.26
C TRP A 195 -19.09 -7.48 -7.52
N ASP A 196 -19.62 -8.32 -6.62
CA ASP A 196 -21.04 -8.67 -6.54
C ASP A 196 -21.50 -8.61 -5.07
N CYS A 197 -22.36 -7.65 -4.75
CA CYS A 197 -22.87 -7.46 -3.38
C CYS A 197 -23.64 -8.66 -2.83
N ARG A 198 -24.09 -9.59 -3.68
CA ARG A 198 -24.77 -10.84 -3.27
C ARG A 198 -23.80 -11.94 -2.86
N ALA A 199 -22.50 -11.77 -3.08
CA ALA A 199 -21.49 -12.76 -2.73
C ALA A 199 -21.46 -13.08 -1.21
N PHE A 200 -21.89 -12.14 -0.37
CA PHE A 200 -21.97 -12.31 1.08
C PHE A 200 -23.09 -13.24 1.55
N ASP A 201 -24.07 -13.51 0.69
CA ASP A 201 -25.19 -14.42 0.97
C ASP A 201 -24.96 -15.83 0.39
N GLY A 202 -23.82 -16.04 -0.28
CA GLY A 202 -23.47 -17.29 -0.96
C GLY A 202 -22.76 -18.31 -0.07
N GLU A 203 -22.55 -19.51 -0.62
CA GLU A 203 -21.83 -20.63 0.01
C GLU A 203 -20.30 -20.55 -0.19
N ASP A 204 -19.83 -19.65 -1.07
CA ASP A 204 -18.41 -19.46 -1.39
C ASP A 204 -17.71 -18.62 -0.32
N ILE A 205 -17.51 -19.22 0.85
CA ILE A 205 -16.88 -18.56 2.00
C ILE A 205 -15.35 -18.49 1.80
N PRO A 206 -14.72 -17.30 1.97
CA PRO A 206 -13.28 -17.12 1.81
C PRO A 206 -12.49 -17.59 3.04
N TRP A 207 -12.56 -18.89 3.35
CA TRP A 207 -12.03 -19.47 4.59
C TRP A 207 -10.56 -19.14 4.88
N SER A 208 -9.70 -19.10 3.86
CA SER A 208 -8.28 -18.75 4.03
C SER A 208 -8.11 -17.30 4.50
N VAL A 209 -8.80 -16.37 3.84
CA VAL A 209 -8.77 -14.94 4.17
C VAL A 209 -9.33 -14.68 5.56
N LEU A 210 -10.48 -15.27 5.90
CA LEU A 210 -11.08 -15.09 7.23
C LEU A 210 -10.18 -15.64 8.35
N LYS A 211 -9.48 -16.76 8.13
CA LYS A 211 -8.51 -17.28 9.11
C LYS A 211 -7.32 -16.35 9.31
N ILE A 212 -6.73 -15.87 8.21
CA ILE A 212 -5.59 -14.95 8.26
C ILE A 212 -6.01 -13.65 8.95
N ALA A 213 -7.13 -13.05 8.56
CA ALA A 213 -7.64 -11.82 9.16
C ALA A 213 -7.88 -11.98 10.66
N LYS A 214 -8.52 -13.08 11.08
CA LYS A 214 -8.80 -13.37 12.49
C LYS A 214 -7.50 -13.51 13.30
N ASP A 215 -6.52 -14.24 12.77
CA ASP A 215 -5.25 -14.47 13.47
C ASP A 215 -4.38 -13.20 13.49
N ALA A 216 -4.45 -12.35 12.44
CA ALA A 216 -3.77 -11.05 12.37
C ALA A 216 -4.21 -10.10 13.49
N ILE A 217 -5.51 -10.10 13.81
CA ILE A 217 -6.07 -9.26 14.89
C ILE A 217 -6.26 -10.02 16.21
N SER A 218 -5.59 -11.17 16.40
CA SER A 218 -5.72 -12.01 17.60
C SER A 218 -5.36 -11.30 18.91
N HIS A 219 -4.52 -10.27 18.83
CA HIS A 219 -4.06 -9.46 19.95
C HIS A 219 -4.73 -8.07 20.00
N TYR A 220 -5.72 -7.82 19.14
CA TYR A 220 -6.48 -6.58 19.16
C TYR A 220 -7.16 -6.38 20.52
N ASN A 221 -7.13 -5.15 21.05
CA ASN A 221 -7.75 -4.84 22.33
C ASN A 221 -9.25 -4.57 22.18
N TRP A 222 -10.05 -5.59 22.50
CA TRP A 222 -11.52 -5.55 22.46
C TRP A 222 -12.18 -4.82 23.63
N THR A 223 -11.43 -4.06 24.44
CA THR A 223 -12.00 -3.29 25.55
C THR A 223 -12.91 -2.19 25.01
N GLY A 224 -14.20 -2.25 25.35
CA GLY A 224 -15.22 -1.31 24.86
C GLY A 224 -15.99 -1.80 23.63
N ALA A 225 -15.68 -2.98 23.10
CA ALA A 225 -16.38 -3.53 21.95
C ALA A 225 -17.88 -3.78 22.25
N PRO A 226 -18.77 -3.67 21.24
CA PRO A 226 -20.22 -3.79 21.40
C PRO A 226 -20.68 -5.09 22.09
N GLY A 227 -20.00 -6.21 21.84
CA GLY A 227 -20.36 -7.51 22.38
C GLY A 227 -21.69 -8.02 21.82
N GLN A 228 -22.58 -8.54 22.67
CA GLN A 228 -23.84 -9.17 22.25
C GLN A 228 -24.95 -8.15 21.88
N ASP A 229 -24.61 -6.89 21.57
CA ASP A 229 -25.56 -5.86 21.15
C ASP A 229 -25.89 -6.02 19.65
N PHE A 230 -26.69 -7.04 19.35
CA PHE A 230 -27.04 -7.43 18.00
C PHE A 230 -28.14 -6.55 17.40
N GLY A 231 -28.04 -6.26 16.09
CA GLY A 231 -29.19 -5.80 15.31
C GLY A 231 -29.10 -4.36 14.78
N LYS A 232 -27.91 -3.77 14.79
CA LYS A 232 -27.62 -2.51 14.09
C LYS A 232 -26.95 -2.78 12.75
N ASN A 233 -27.01 -1.81 11.84
CA ASN A 233 -26.37 -1.98 10.54
C ASN A 233 -24.86 -1.90 10.75
N LEU A 234 -24.08 -2.82 10.16
CA LEU A 234 -22.62 -2.81 10.31
C LEU A 234 -21.99 -1.45 9.95
N PRO A 235 -22.43 -0.73 8.89
CA PRO A 235 -21.89 0.59 8.57
C PRO A 235 -22.07 1.63 9.69
N ASP A 236 -23.07 1.48 10.56
CA ASP A 236 -23.29 2.42 11.67
C ASP A 236 -22.04 2.48 12.57
N TYR A 237 -21.32 1.37 12.73
CA TYR A 237 -20.12 1.23 13.57
C TYR A 237 -18.82 1.77 12.95
N LEU A 238 -18.85 2.29 11.72
CA LEU A 238 -17.63 2.75 11.04
C LEU A 238 -17.25 4.19 11.40
N PHE A 239 -18.22 5.03 11.81
CA PHE A 239 -18.00 6.47 11.97
C PHE A 239 -18.48 6.98 13.35
N PRO A 240 -17.75 7.93 13.97
CA PRO A 240 -18.10 8.47 15.29
C PRO A 240 -19.52 9.05 15.40
N ASP A 241 -20.03 9.65 14.33
CA ASP A 241 -21.34 10.32 14.33
C ASP A 241 -22.51 9.34 14.21
N THR A 242 -22.27 8.13 13.72
CA THR A 242 -23.30 7.09 13.53
C THR A 242 -23.18 5.95 14.53
N THR A 243 -22.01 5.78 15.14
CA THR A 243 -21.72 4.60 15.94
C THR A 243 -22.58 4.52 17.21
N PRO A 244 -23.25 3.38 17.46
CA PRO A 244 -23.98 3.18 18.70
C PRO A 244 -23.05 2.91 19.90
N HIS A 245 -21.77 2.62 19.65
CA HIS A 245 -20.76 2.33 20.66
C HIS A 245 -19.54 3.20 20.43
N ALA A 246 -19.14 3.96 21.45
CA ALA A 246 -18.03 4.88 21.34
C ALA A 246 -16.76 4.16 20.84
N HIS A 247 -16.08 4.77 19.88
CA HIS A 247 -14.82 4.27 19.39
C HIS A 247 -13.70 4.42 20.41
N VAL A 248 -12.73 3.52 20.34
CA VAL A 248 -11.44 3.59 21.01
C VAL A 248 -10.39 3.55 19.91
N SER A 249 -9.99 4.75 19.45
CA SER A 249 -9.04 4.93 18.34
C SER A 249 -7.75 4.12 18.55
N GLN A 250 -7.52 3.13 17.69
CA GLN A 250 -6.36 2.23 17.71
C GLN A 250 -6.25 1.48 16.38
N ALA A 251 -5.03 1.08 16.02
CA ALA A 251 -4.79 0.23 14.85
C ALA A 251 -5.31 -1.22 15.04
N LEU A 252 -5.68 -1.89 13.95
CA LEU A 252 -6.09 -3.30 13.91
C LEU A 252 -4.96 -4.24 14.38
N VAL A 253 -3.74 -3.91 14.01
CA VAL A 253 -2.50 -4.65 14.28
C VAL A 253 -1.35 -3.64 14.33
N GLY A 254 -0.20 -4.03 14.92
CA GLY A 254 0.99 -3.19 14.90
C GLY A 254 1.46 -2.89 13.46
N GLY A 255 1.77 -1.62 13.18
CA GLY A 255 2.23 -1.15 11.87
C GLY A 255 3.68 -0.67 11.84
N ASP A 256 4.53 -1.07 12.80
CA ASP A 256 5.95 -0.65 12.86
C ASP A 256 6.18 0.88 12.76
N GLY A 257 5.24 1.63 13.35
CA GLY A 257 5.21 3.09 13.38
C GLY A 257 4.64 3.74 12.12
N ALA A 258 4.11 2.95 11.19
CA ALA A 258 3.28 3.39 10.10
C ALA A 258 1.81 3.48 10.53
N LEU A 259 1.17 4.58 10.13
CA LEU A 259 -0.25 4.81 10.23
C LEU A 259 -1.01 4.04 9.14
N GLY A 260 -0.42 3.92 7.94
CA GLY A 260 -1.05 3.31 6.77
C GLY A 260 -1.01 1.78 6.74
N ASP A 261 0.07 1.15 7.22
CA ASP A 261 0.25 -0.30 7.03
C ASP A 261 -0.86 -1.15 7.66
N PRO A 262 -1.36 -0.86 8.88
CA PRO A 262 -2.50 -1.58 9.45
C PRO A 262 -3.81 -1.40 8.65
N VAL A 263 -3.93 -0.32 7.87
CA VAL A 263 -5.13 -0.02 7.06
C VAL A 263 -5.30 -1.03 5.94
N SER A 264 -4.21 -1.62 5.42
CA SER A 264 -4.26 -2.67 4.39
C SER A 264 -5.09 -3.90 4.77
N LEU A 265 -5.33 -4.13 6.07
CA LEU A 265 -6.18 -5.23 6.57
C LEU A 265 -7.66 -4.85 6.71
N VAL A 266 -8.03 -3.59 6.49
CA VAL A 266 -9.42 -3.12 6.58
C VAL A 266 -10.37 -3.96 5.72
N PRO A 267 -10.07 -4.25 4.44
CA PRO A 267 -10.95 -5.13 3.64
C PRO A 267 -11.13 -6.51 4.26
N ALA A 268 -10.06 -7.15 4.73
CA ALA A 268 -10.11 -8.50 5.28
C ALA A 268 -10.84 -8.57 6.64
N VAL A 269 -10.67 -7.56 7.51
CA VAL A 269 -11.40 -7.47 8.78
C VAL A 269 -12.86 -7.07 8.56
N TRP A 270 -13.14 -6.23 7.57
CA TRP A 270 -14.52 -5.96 7.16
C TRP A 270 -15.23 -7.23 6.67
N LEU A 271 -14.54 -8.09 5.92
CA LEU A 271 -15.06 -9.42 5.55
C LEU A 271 -15.38 -10.29 6.78
N LEU A 272 -14.59 -10.22 7.86
CA LEU A 272 -14.96 -10.89 9.13
C LEU A 272 -16.31 -10.38 9.64
N ALA A 273 -16.54 -9.07 9.65
CA ALA A 273 -17.81 -8.49 10.07
C ALA A 273 -18.97 -9.01 9.21
N ARG A 274 -18.80 -9.00 7.89
CA ARG A 274 -19.83 -9.44 6.92
C ARG A 274 -20.16 -10.92 7.07
N PHE A 275 -19.16 -11.79 7.09
CA PHE A 275 -19.35 -13.26 7.15
C PHE A 275 -19.71 -13.78 8.55
N ALA A 276 -19.35 -13.08 9.63
CA ALA A 276 -19.78 -13.45 10.99
C ALA A 276 -21.31 -13.35 11.21
N ARG A 277 -22.05 -12.74 10.26
CA ARG A 277 -23.52 -12.73 10.26
C ARG A 277 -24.10 -14.11 9.94
N GLN A 278 -23.33 -14.97 9.29
CA GLN A 278 -23.69 -16.36 9.07
C GLN A 278 -23.29 -17.17 10.32
N ASP A 279 -24.27 -17.69 11.05
CA ASP A 279 -24.06 -18.37 12.33
C ASP A 279 -23.11 -19.58 12.20
N ASP A 280 -23.21 -20.33 11.11
CA ASP A 280 -22.37 -21.49 10.83
C ASP A 280 -20.90 -21.11 10.57
N VAL A 281 -20.65 -20.01 9.85
CA VAL A 281 -19.29 -19.47 9.67
C VAL A 281 -18.73 -18.99 10.99
N ARG A 282 -19.53 -18.24 11.78
CA ARG A 282 -19.14 -17.74 13.10
C ARG A 282 -18.79 -18.88 14.04
N ASP A 283 -19.64 -19.90 14.13
CA ASP A 283 -19.43 -21.04 15.03
C ASP A 283 -18.21 -21.87 14.61
N LYS A 284 -18.05 -22.13 13.30
CA LYS A 284 -16.96 -22.96 12.78
C LYS A 284 -15.57 -22.32 12.95
N LEU A 285 -15.48 -21.00 12.86
CA LEU A 285 -14.23 -20.27 13.07
C LEU A 285 -14.07 -19.73 14.49
N GLY A 286 -15.09 -19.83 15.35
CA GLY A 286 -15.11 -19.21 16.67
C GLY A 286 -14.93 -17.69 16.57
N LEU A 287 -15.67 -17.04 15.68
CA LEU A 287 -15.61 -15.59 15.49
C LEU A 287 -16.38 -14.85 16.59
N ARG A 288 -15.98 -13.60 16.85
CA ARG A 288 -16.79 -12.62 17.59
C ARG A 288 -18.07 -12.27 16.81
N CYS A 289 -18.93 -11.45 17.40
CA CYS A 289 -20.09 -10.94 16.68
C CYS A 289 -19.67 -10.03 15.51
N PRO A 290 -20.51 -9.91 14.48
CA PRO A 290 -20.30 -8.99 13.35
C PRO A 290 -19.97 -7.56 13.76
N GLU A 291 -20.70 -7.05 14.75
CA GLU A 291 -20.62 -5.67 15.22
C GLU A 291 -19.25 -5.36 15.87
N ASP A 292 -18.63 -6.32 16.55
CA ASP A 292 -17.29 -6.16 17.10
C ASP A 292 -16.26 -5.88 15.99
N TYR A 293 -16.31 -6.65 14.90
CA TYR A 293 -15.37 -6.46 13.79
C TYR A 293 -15.63 -5.16 13.04
N ALA A 294 -16.90 -4.78 12.84
CA ALA A 294 -17.24 -3.48 12.24
C ALA A 294 -16.74 -2.31 13.10
N TRP A 295 -16.91 -2.39 14.42
CA TRP A 295 -16.39 -1.42 15.38
C TRP A 295 -14.85 -1.37 15.39
N ALA A 296 -14.17 -2.52 15.24
CA ALA A 296 -12.71 -2.55 15.12
C ALA A 296 -12.21 -1.84 13.84
N VAL A 297 -12.94 -1.97 12.72
CA VAL A 297 -12.67 -1.19 11.51
C VAL A 297 -12.90 0.30 11.76
N GLY A 298 -13.99 0.68 12.43
CA GLY A 298 -14.24 2.08 12.82
C GLY A 298 -13.12 2.68 13.67
N ASN A 299 -12.62 1.94 14.66
CA ASN A 299 -11.48 2.35 15.48
C ASN A 299 -10.19 2.58 14.66
N GLN A 300 -9.95 1.76 13.63
CA GLN A 300 -8.82 1.90 12.72
C GLN A 300 -8.96 3.12 11.81
N LEU A 301 -10.18 3.41 11.33
CA LEU A 301 -10.47 4.62 10.56
C LEU A 301 -10.27 5.87 11.42
N ASP A 302 -10.75 5.87 12.66
CA ASP A 302 -10.49 6.96 13.61
C ASP A 302 -9.00 7.12 13.89
N TYR A 303 -8.27 6.02 14.04
CA TYR A 303 -6.81 6.06 14.23
C TYR A 303 -6.11 6.71 13.04
N LEU A 304 -6.49 6.34 11.81
CA LEU A 304 -5.99 6.92 10.58
C LEU A 304 -6.32 8.42 10.47
N PHE A 305 -7.59 8.79 10.64
CA PHE A 305 -8.05 10.17 10.41
C PHE A 305 -7.67 11.14 11.53
N ASN A 306 -7.39 10.65 12.73
CA ASN A 306 -6.84 11.47 13.82
C ASN A 306 -5.30 11.57 13.78
N GLY A 307 -4.64 10.83 12.90
CA GLY A 307 -3.19 10.85 12.74
C GLY A 307 -2.67 12.12 12.07
N PRO A 308 -1.34 12.24 11.90
CA PRO A 308 -0.75 13.39 11.23
C PRO A 308 -1.23 13.53 9.78
N ALA A 309 -1.44 14.77 9.35
CA ALA A 309 -1.76 15.13 7.98
C ALA A 309 -1.06 16.45 7.61
N SER A 310 -0.87 16.70 6.32
CA SER A 310 -0.42 17.99 5.82
C SER A 310 -1.53 19.05 5.84
N ASP A 311 -1.15 20.31 5.63
CA ASP A 311 -2.08 21.45 5.59
C ASP A 311 -3.19 21.31 4.53
N ASN A 312 -2.94 20.59 3.43
CA ASN A 312 -3.92 20.29 2.39
C ASN A 312 -4.71 18.99 2.63
N GLY A 313 -4.50 18.32 3.76
CA GLY A 313 -5.24 17.13 4.17
C GLY A 313 -4.72 15.81 3.57
N THR A 314 -3.49 15.75 3.06
CA THR A 314 -2.84 14.47 2.74
C THR A 314 -2.58 13.73 4.04
N ILE A 315 -3.07 12.50 4.15
CA ILE A 315 -2.82 11.64 5.32
C ILE A 315 -1.34 11.22 5.34
N SER A 316 -0.74 11.17 6.52
CA SER A 316 0.63 10.68 6.71
C SER A 316 0.71 9.16 6.62
N GLN A 317 1.83 8.64 6.09
CA GLN A 317 2.17 7.23 6.23
C GLN A 317 2.66 6.92 7.64
N ARG A 318 3.26 7.90 8.35
CA ARG A 318 3.86 7.70 9.67
C ARG A 318 2.96 8.23 10.79
N GLU A 319 2.90 7.51 11.91
CA GLU A 319 2.11 7.92 13.08
C GLU A 319 2.78 9.04 13.90
N ALA A 320 4.12 9.13 13.84
CA ALA A 320 4.90 10.03 14.70
C ALA A 320 5.06 11.45 14.13
N GLY A 321 4.70 11.66 12.87
CA GLY A 321 4.85 12.93 12.16
C GLY A 321 4.44 12.78 10.70
N PHE A 322 4.25 13.90 10.00
CA PHE A 322 3.86 13.88 8.59
C PHE A 322 5.02 13.42 7.69
N GLU A 323 4.81 12.33 6.96
CA GLU A 323 5.69 11.84 5.90
C GLU A 323 4.86 11.01 4.91
N VAL A 324 5.11 11.14 3.61
CA VAL A 324 4.44 10.35 2.56
C VAL A 324 5.42 9.33 1.99
N TRP A 325 4.97 8.09 1.85
CA TRP A 325 5.76 6.99 1.28
C TRP A 325 4.93 6.35 0.19
N SER A 326 5.55 6.01 -0.94
CA SER A 326 4.83 5.43 -2.09
C SER A 326 4.08 4.12 -1.77
N ASP A 327 4.50 3.42 -0.71
CA ASP A 327 3.84 2.24 -0.12
C ASP A 327 2.36 2.52 0.22
N MET A 328 2.09 3.71 0.76
CA MET A 328 0.79 4.10 1.29
C MET A 328 -0.31 4.11 0.23
N GLY A 329 0.06 4.30 -1.04
CA GLY A 329 -0.87 4.31 -2.17
C GLY A 329 -1.61 3.00 -2.35
N TYR A 330 -1.08 1.89 -1.82
CA TYR A 330 -1.77 0.60 -1.78
C TYR A 330 -2.53 0.36 -0.47
N MET A 331 -2.14 1.02 0.62
CA MET A 331 -2.68 0.71 1.95
C MET A 331 -3.92 1.55 2.27
N ILE A 332 -3.81 2.87 2.05
CA ILE A 332 -4.80 3.85 2.53
C ILE A 332 -5.92 4.06 1.52
N PRO A 333 -5.70 4.66 0.33
CA PRO A 333 -6.80 4.95 -0.60
C PRO A 333 -7.67 3.73 -0.96
N PRO A 334 -7.12 2.57 -1.36
CA PRO A 334 -7.96 1.46 -1.83
C PRO A 334 -8.71 0.75 -0.71
N SER A 335 -8.26 0.86 0.54
CA SER A 335 -9.04 0.38 1.69
C SER A 335 -10.27 1.26 1.95
N LEU A 336 -10.14 2.57 1.77
CA LEU A 336 -11.27 3.50 1.83
C LEU A 336 -12.23 3.27 0.66
N ALA A 337 -11.70 3.09 -0.55
CA ALA A 337 -12.50 2.82 -1.74
C ALA A 337 -13.26 1.49 -1.62
N TYR A 338 -12.63 0.45 -1.06
CA TYR A 338 -13.27 -0.84 -0.80
C TYR A 338 -14.46 -0.73 0.14
N LEU A 339 -14.29 -0.03 1.27
CA LEU A 339 -15.39 0.23 2.19
C LEU A 339 -16.50 1.04 1.52
N GLY A 340 -16.15 2.12 0.82
CA GLY A 340 -17.10 2.96 0.10
C GLY A 340 -17.90 2.20 -0.96
N LEU A 341 -17.28 1.23 -1.65
CA LEU A 341 -17.95 0.33 -2.57
C LEU A 341 -18.94 -0.58 -1.84
N ASP A 342 -18.54 -1.25 -0.76
CA ASP A 342 -19.42 -2.21 -0.06
C ASP A 342 -20.62 -1.54 0.60
N ILE A 343 -20.37 -0.41 1.29
CA ILE A 343 -21.42 0.28 2.05
C ILE A 343 -22.17 1.33 1.20
N SER A 344 -21.83 1.45 -0.09
CA SER A 344 -22.38 2.45 -1.02
C SER A 344 -22.25 3.89 -0.51
N ASP A 345 -21.05 4.26 -0.09
CA ASP A 345 -20.70 5.59 0.44
C ASP A 345 -19.84 6.37 -0.57
N ASP A 346 -20.42 7.44 -1.13
CA ASP A 346 -19.78 8.31 -2.10
C ASP A 346 -18.64 9.13 -1.50
N SER A 347 -18.75 9.47 -0.21
CA SER A 347 -17.76 10.28 0.50
C SER A 347 -16.46 9.51 0.73
N LEU A 348 -16.52 8.21 1.04
CA LEU A 348 -15.34 7.34 1.11
C LEU A 348 -14.71 7.12 -0.26
N LEU A 349 -15.51 6.85 -1.30
CA LEU A 349 -15.02 6.67 -2.67
C LEU A 349 -14.33 7.94 -3.19
N LYS A 350 -14.95 9.10 -2.95
CA LYS A 350 -14.37 10.40 -3.27
C LYS A 350 -13.07 10.64 -2.50
N LYS A 351 -13.07 10.38 -1.19
CA LYS A 351 -11.89 10.56 -0.33
C LYS A 351 -10.72 9.69 -0.80
N ALA A 352 -10.97 8.46 -1.25
CA ALA A 352 -9.93 7.59 -1.80
C ALA A 352 -9.24 8.24 -3.02
N LEU A 353 -10.01 8.66 -4.04
CA LEU A 353 -9.44 9.32 -5.22
C LEU A 353 -8.75 10.66 -4.89
N GLU A 354 -9.28 11.42 -3.93
CA GLU A 354 -8.66 12.66 -3.45
C GLU A 354 -7.32 12.37 -2.75
N GLN A 355 -7.25 11.36 -1.87
CA GLN A 355 -6.00 10.96 -1.22
C GLN A 355 -4.98 10.48 -2.24
N PHE A 356 -5.36 9.62 -3.21
CA PHE A 356 -4.46 9.25 -4.29
C PHE A 356 -3.93 10.49 -5.04
N SER A 357 -4.79 11.45 -5.37
CA SER A 357 -4.38 12.66 -6.10
C SER A 357 -3.39 13.50 -5.30
N LEU A 358 -3.61 13.62 -3.98
CA LEU A 358 -2.75 14.36 -3.06
C LEU A 358 -1.41 13.66 -2.83
N GLU A 359 -1.42 12.34 -2.59
CA GLU A 359 -0.25 11.49 -2.44
C GLU A 359 0.59 11.46 -3.73
N SER A 360 -0.08 11.24 -4.87
CA SER A 360 0.53 11.28 -6.20
C SER A 360 1.21 12.63 -6.45
N SER A 361 0.53 13.74 -6.15
CA SER A 361 1.11 15.09 -6.33
C SER A 361 2.31 15.34 -5.42
N ALA A 362 2.33 14.76 -4.22
CA ALA A 362 3.45 14.92 -3.27
C ALA A 362 4.68 14.08 -3.64
N MET A 363 4.51 12.97 -4.36
CA MET A 363 5.57 12.01 -4.65
C MET A 363 5.99 11.91 -6.12
N LEU A 364 5.18 12.41 -7.06
CA LEU A 364 5.49 12.31 -8.49
C LEU A 364 6.66 13.22 -8.87
N ASP A 365 7.74 12.63 -9.36
CA ASP A 365 8.76 13.37 -10.08
C ASP A 365 8.19 13.78 -11.45
N THR A 366 7.90 15.06 -11.65
CA THR A 366 7.24 15.54 -12.87
C THR A 366 8.14 15.55 -14.10
N ASP A 367 9.46 15.46 -13.93
CA ASP A 367 10.40 15.37 -15.05
C ASP A 367 10.51 13.92 -15.55
N GLN A 368 10.48 12.95 -14.63
CA GLN A 368 10.59 11.52 -14.95
C GLN A 368 9.23 10.83 -15.13
N LEU A 369 8.15 11.41 -14.60
CA LEU A 369 6.82 10.79 -14.48
C LEU A 369 6.86 9.46 -13.72
N ILE A 370 7.63 9.39 -12.64
CA ILE A 370 7.77 8.21 -11.78
C ILE A 370 7.70 8.69 -10.33
N TYR A 371 7.06 7.92 -9.46
CA TYR A 371 6.94 8.27 -8.04
C TYR A 371 8.27 8.07 -7.31
N GLN A 372 8.61 9.03 -6.47
CA GLN A 372 9.67 8.92 -5.47
C GLN A 372 9.21 8.02 -4.32
N HIS A 373 10.15 7.30 -3.70
CA HIS A 373 9.85 6.42 -2.56
C HIS A 373 9.39 7.24 -1.34
N ILE A 374 10.28 8.08 -0.81
CA ILE A 374 10.01 8.97 0.32
C ILE A 374 10.65 10.34 0.00
N PRO A 375 9.89 11.35 -0.48
CA PRO A 375 10.47 12.60 -0.95
C PRO A 375 11.42 13.29 0.05
N ALA A 376 11.17 13.14 1.35
CA ALA A 376 11.97 13.76 2.40
C ALA A 376 13.30 13.06 2.69
N THR A 377 13.34 11.73 2.63
CA THR A 377 14.45 10.93 3.18
C THR A 377 15.01 9.90 2.21
N ASP A 378 14.23 9.46 1.22
CA ASP A 378 14.62 8.57 0.13
C ASP A 378 13.90 8.95 -1.18
N ALA A 379 14.27 10.07 -1.80
CA ALA A 379 13.62 10.55 -3.02
C ALA A 379 13.95 9.74 -4.30
N ARG A 380 14.56 8.56 -4.17
CA ARG A 380 14.88 7.70 -5.32
C ARG A 380 13.60 7.05 -5.88
N LEU A 381 13.66 6.70 -7.16
CA LEU A 381 12.54 6.15 -7.92
C LEU A 381 12.49 4.62 -7.75
N TRP A 382 11.88 4.17 -6.66
CA TRP A 382 11.86 2.77 -6.26
C TRP A 382 10.76 1.98 -7.01
N ALA A 383 11.10 0.81 -7.56
CA ALA A 383 10.19 0.01 -8.37
C ALA A 383 8.98 -0.51 -7.59
N THR A 384 9.19 -1.12 -6.41
CA THR A 384 8.07 -1.67 -5.61
C THR A 384 7.15 -0.58 -5.09
N GLY A 385 7.68 0.56 -4.68
CA GLY A 385 6.88 1.76 -4.33
C GLY A 385 5.98 2.24 -5.46
N ASN A 386 6.48 2.23 -6.70
CA ASN A 386 5.66 2.55 -7.88
C ASN A 386 4.62 1.46 -8.17
N GLY A 387 4.95 0.19 -7.93
CA GLY A 387 4.00 -0.91 -7.95
C GLY A 387 2.84 -0.68 -6.97
N TRP A 388 3.14 -0.28 -5.74
CA TRP A 388 2.13 0.02 -4.71
C TRP A 388 1.21 1.16 -5.16
N MET A 389 1.76 2.30 -5.58
CA MET A 389 0.99 3.45 -6.09
C MET A 389 0.09 3.08 -7.27
N THR A 390 0.65 2.41 -8.28
CA THR A 390 -0.08 2.08 -9.51
C THR A 390 -1.20 1.09 -9.25
N TYR A 391 -0.95 0.03 -8.48
CA TYR A 391 -1.96 -1.00 -8.22
C TYR A 391 -3.04 -0.53 -7.25
N GLY A 392 -2.67 0.25 -6.24
CA GLY A 392 -3.62 0.88 -5.33
C GLY A 392 -4.66 1.71 -6.09
N LEU A 393 -4.20 2.56 -7.02
CA LEU A 393 -5.10 3.31 -7.89
C LEU A 393 -6.02 2.39 -8.73
N MET A 394 -5.52 1.26 -9.23
CA MET A 394 -6.38 0.35 -10.00
C MET A 394 -7.54 -0.18 -9.15
N ARG A 395 -7.32 -0.40 -7.85
CA ARG A 395 -8.38 -0.79 -6.91
C ARG A 395 -9.34 0.36 -6.63
N ASP A 396 -8.86 1.59 -6.51
CA ASP A 396 -9.71 2.79 -6.37
C ASP A 396 -10.62 2.98 -7.58
N LEU A 397 -10.04 2.98 -8.79
CA LEU A 397 -10.76 3.17 -10.05
C LEU A 397 -11.77 2.05 -10.29
N ALA A 398 -11.40 0.80 -9.98
CA ALA A 398 -12.32 -0.33 -10.06
C ALA A 398 -13.48 -0.17 -9.06
N SER A 399 -13.20 0.27 -7.83
CA SER A 399 -14.23 0.49 -6.82
C SER A 399 -15.23 1.55 -7.26
N VAL A 400 -14.75 2.68 -7.77
CA VAL A 400 -15.60 3.75 -8.31
C VAL A 400 -16.40 3.25 -9.51
N LYS A 401 -15.76 2.53 -10.45
CA LYS A 401 -16.42 1.97 -11.64
C LYS A 401 -17.54 0.99 -11.31
N MET A 402 -17.38 0.20 -10.24
CA MET A 402 -18.39 -0.77 -9.79
C MET A 402 -19.49 -0.15 -8.90
N SER A 403 -19.29 1.09 -8.45
CA SER A 403 -20.27 1.82 -7.64
C SER A 403 -21.33 2.54 -8.48
N SER A 404 -22.41 3.01 -7.83
CA SER A 404 -23.40 3.90 -8.46
C SER A 404 -22.89 5.33 -8.69
N PHE A 405 -21.70 5.69 -8.22
CA PHE A 405 -21.16 7.06 -8.22
C PHE A 405 -20.11 7.32 -9.32
N ALA A 406 -19.95 6.37 -10.25
CA ALA A 406 -18.91 6.43 -11.30
C ALA A 406 -18.97 7.69 -12.18
N GLU A 407 -20.18 8.23 -12.40
CA GLU A 407 -20.40 9.45 -13.18
C GLU A 407 -20.14 10.72 -12.35
N ASP A 408 -20.56 10.73 -11.08
CA ASP A 408 -20.35 11.85 -10.16
C ASP A 408 -18.85 12.09 -9.89
N LEU A 409 -18.06 11.02 -9.91
CA LEU A 409 -16.61 11.05 -9.71
C LEU A 409 -15.80 11.05 -11.03
N SER A 410 -16.46 11.27 -12.17
CA SER A 410 -15.83 11.17 -13.51
C SER A 410 -14.62 12.07 -13.71
N SER A 411 -14.60 13.29 -13.16
CA SER A 411 -13.45 14.20 -13.26
C SER A 411 -12.23 13.66 -12.50
N LEU A 412 -12.40 13.30 -11.22
CA LEU A 412 -11.31 12.75 -10.40
C LEU A 412 -10.75 11.46 -11.04
N LYS A 413 -11.64 10.61 -11.54
CA LYS A 413 -11.29 9.40 -12.29
C LYS A 413 -10.42 9.73 -13.51
N SER A 414 -10.88 10.65 -14.36
CA SER A 414 -10.18 11.01 -15.59
C SER A 414 -8.79 11.62 -15.32
N ASP A 415 -8.66 12.44 -14.28
CA ASP A 415 -7.39 13.06 -13.91
C ASP A 415 -6.38 12.01 -13.40
N ALA A 416 -6.85 11.07 -12.58
CA ALA A 416 -6.03 9.95 -12.10
C ALA A 416 -5.63 8.99 -13.22
N GLU A 417 -6.57 8.64 -14.12
CA GLU A 417 -6.31 7.81 -15.31
C GLU A 417 -5.25 8.45 -16.23
N GLN A 418 -5.34 9.75 -16.47
CA GLN A 418 -4.39 10.46 -17.33
C GLN A 418 -2.99 10.55 -16.70
N THR A 419 -2.92 10.74 -15.38
CA THR A 419 -1.66 10.75 -14.64
C THR A 419 -0.97 9.39 -14.70
N ILE A 420 -1.70 8.31 -14.38
CA ILE A 420 -1.12 6.98 -14.32
C ILE A 420 -0.74 6.43 -15.70
N ALA A 421 -1.42 6.84 -16.78
CA ALA A 421 -1.02 6.50 -18.14
C ALA A 421 0.42 6.97 -18.46
N GLY A 422 0.78 8.18 -17.99
CA GLY A 422 2.14 8.71 -18.10
C GLY A 422 3.14 7.89 -17.29
N VAL A 423 2.75 7.51 -16.07
CA VAL A 423 3.59 6.70 -15.16
C VAL A 423 3.87 5.33 -15.75
N PHE A 424 2.86 4.60 -16.24
CA PHE A 424 3.09 3.29 -16.88
C PHE A 424 4.07 3.35 -18.04
N LYS A 425 3.94 4.39 -18.88
CA LYS A 425 4.88 4.62 -19.98
C LYS A 425 6.29 4.85 -19.44
N ALA A 426 6.45 5.72 -18.45
CA ALA A 426 7.74 6.04 -17.88
C ALA A 426 8.40 4.82 -17.22
N LEU A 427 7.66 4.05 -16.41
CA LEU A 427 8.13 2.82 -15.79
C LEU A 427 8.63 1.82 -16.82
N PHE A 428 7.80 1.46 -17.80
CA PHE A 428 8.19 0.42 -18.78
C PHE A 428 9.27 0.88 -19.77
N ASP A 429 9.52 2.18 -19.89
CA ASP A 429 10.70 2.71 -20.60
C ASP A 429 12.01 2.50 -19.80
N GLN A 430 11.95 2.15 -18.51
CA GLN A 430 13.10 1.83 -17.65
C GLN A 430 13.48 0.35 -17.61
N LEU A 431 12.76 -0.55 -18.30
CA LEU A 431 13.04 -1.99 -18.24
C LEU A 431 14.51 -2.29 -18.58
N GLY A 432 15.16 -3.04 -17.69
CA GLY A 432 16.53 -3.51 -17.84
C GLY A 432 16.70 -4.58 -18.91
N GLU A 433 17.95 -5.05 -19.06
CA GLU A 433 18.29 -6.13 -19.99
C GLU A 433 17.64 -7.46 -19.59
N ASP A 434 17.44 -7.67 -18.29
CA ASP A 434 16.72 -8.81 -17.70
C ASP A 434 15.19 -8.68 -17.80
N SER A 435 14.69 -7.59 -18.41
CA SER A 435 13.28 -7.26 -18.53
C SER A 435 12.58 -6.98 -17.20
N LEU A 436 13.32 -6.61 -16.16
CA LEU A 436 12.75 -6.15 -14.90
C LEU A 436 12.90 -4.63 -14.80
N LEU A 437 12.02 -3.99 -14.04
CA LEU A 437 12.23 -2.63 -13.56
C LEU A 437 13.42 -2.66 -12.59
N PRO A 438 14.40 -1.76 -12.73
CA PRO A 438 15.46 -1.60 -11.75
C PRO A 438 14.89 -1.23 -10.38
N ASP A 439 15.40 -1.83 -9.30
CA ASP A 439 15.07 -1.53 -7.90
C ASP A 439 14.97 -0.01 -7.69
N TYR A 440 16.07 0.70 -7.94
CA TYR A 440 16.04 2.14 -8.12
C TYR A 440 16.33 2.49 -9.58
N MET A 441 15.34 3.12 -10.22
CA MET A 441 15.46 3.59 -11.59
C MET A 441 16.41 4.79 -11.69
N LEU A 442 16.99 4.96 -12.89
CA LEU A 442 17.89 6.06 -13.23
C LEU A 442 19.14 6.18 -12.33
N GLN A 443 19.60 5.05 -11.76
CA GLN A 443 20.82 5.00 -10.96
C GLN A 443 22.04 4.57 -11.78
N GLY A 444 23.14 5.30 -11.62
CA GLY A 444 24.44 4.89 -12.19
C GLY A 444 25.13 3.78 -11.39
N ASN A 445 24.67 3.50 -10.17
CA ASN A 445 25.18 2.42 -9.35
C ASN A 445 24.49 1.11 -9.74
N SER A 446 25.24 0.17 -10.30
CA SER A 446 24.73 -1.12 -10.77
C SER A 446 24.12 -1.99 -9.67
N THR A 447 24.51 -1.80 -8.41
CA THR A 447 23.87 -2.51 -7.30
C THR A 447 22.47 -1.97 -7.05
N LEU A 448 22.27 -0.65 -7.08
CA LEU A 448 20.95 -0.04 -6.91
C LEU A 448 20.04 -0.19 -8.14
N ALA A 449 20.61 -0.49 -9.31
CA ALA A 449 19.89 -0.64 -10.57
C ALA A 449 19.64 -2.10 -10.98
N LEU A 450 19.76 -3.07 -10.05
CA LEU A 450 19.42 -4.46 -10.36
C LEU A 450 17.91 -4.60 -10.54
N GLY A 451 17.48 -5.53 -11.39
CA GLY A 451 16.07 -5.82 -11.60
C GLY A 451 15.35 -6.29 -10.34
N ASP A 452 14.22 -5.66 -10.03
CA ASP A 452 13.31 -5.98 -8.94
C ASP A 452 12.08 -6.72 -9.45
N THR A 453 11.88 -7.96 -9.01
CA THR A 453 10.71 -8.74 -9.39
C THR A 453 9.43 -8.30 -8.71
N ALA A 454 9.47 -7.80 -7.47
CA ALA A 454 8.27 -7.44 -6.73
C ALA A 454 7.61 -6.22 -7.40
N GLY A 455 8.38 -5.14 -7.59
CA GLY A 455 7.88 -3.93 -8.23
C GLY A 455 7.53 -4.13 -9.69
N THR A 456 8.28 -4.95 -10.41
CA THR A 456 7.92 -5.34 -11.78
C THR A 456 6.60 -6.10 -11.81
N ALA A 457 6.43 -7.13 -10.96
CA ALA A 457 5.22 -7.94 -10.94
C ALA A 457 3.98 -7.10 -10.63
N LEU A 458 4.06 -6.23 -9.62
CA LEU A 458 2.92 -5.40 -9.23
C LEU A 458 2.61 -4.31 -10.27
N SER A 459 3.62 -3.69 -10.87
CA SER A 459 3.43 -2.71 -11.97
C SER A 459 2.82 -3.35 -13.21
N VAL A 460 3.24 -4.56 -13.56
CA VAL A 460 2.67 -5.35 -14.66
C VAL A 460 1.22 -5.75 -14.34
N ALA A 461 0.96 -6.19 -13.11
CA ALA A 461 -0.39 -6.51 -12.65
C ALA A 461 -1.31 -5.28 -12.74
N ALA A 462 -0.83 -4.11 -12.31
CA ALA A 462 -1.56 -2.85 -12.38
C ALA A 462 -1.84 -2.47 -13.84
N TYR A 463 -0.87 -2.65 -14.73
CA TYR A 463 -1.06 -2.34 -16.15
C TYR A 463 -2.10 -3.25 -16.82
N TYR A 464 -2.16 -4.54 -16.49
CA TYR A 464 -3.24 -5.41 -17.00
C TYR A 464 -4.61 -4.97 -16.50
N ARG A 465 -4.74 -4.53 -15.24
CA ARG A 465 -5.98 -3.90 -14.76
C ARG A 465 -6.28 -2.61 -15.50
N PHE A 466 -5.26 -1.80 -15.80
CA PHE A 466 -5.40 -0.56 -16.54
C PHE A 466 -5.89 -0.77 -17.98
N LEU A 467 -5.48 -1.86 -18.64
CA LEU A 467 -6.00 -2.27 -19.96
C LEU A 467 -7.53 -2.48 -19.94
N GLU A 468 -8.10 -2.96 -18.84
CA GLU A 468 -9.54 -3.16 -18.67
C GLU A 468 -10.28 -1.90 -18.20
N ILE A 469 -9.62 -1.05 -17.41
CA ILE A 469 -10.20 0.17 -16.83
C ILE A 469 -10.23 1.29 -17.87
N ALA A 470 -9.09 1.60 -18.49
CA ALA A 470 -8.92 2.72 -19.41
C ALA A 470 -8.20 2.29 -20.71
N PRO A 471 -8.77 1.37 -21.51
CA PRO A 471 -8.12 0.84 -22.72
C PRO A 471 -7.71 1.94 -23.71
N HIS A 472 -8.45 3.04 -23.75
CA HIS A 472 -8.21 4.19 -24.64
C HIS A 472 -6.93 4.99 -24.33
N LEU A 473 -6.32 4.79 -23.15
CA LEU A 473 -5.06 5.40 -22.73
C LEU A 473 -3.86 4.45 -22.85
N THR A 474 -4.07 3.27 -23.42
CA THR A 474 -3.04 2.25 -23.60
C THR A 474 -2.54 2.18 -25.05
N SER A 475 -1.45 1.44 -25.28
CA SER A 475 -0.92 1.23 -26.63
C SER A 475 -0.30 -0.16 -26.76
N GLN A 476 -0.25 -0.67 -27.99
CA GLN A 476 0.35 -1.97 -28.27
C GLN A 476 1.84 -2.05 -27.91
N ASP A 477 2.60 -0.95 -28.06
CA ASP A 477 4.01 -0.87 -27.64
C ASP A 477 4.14 -1.05 -26.13
N LEU A 478 3.29 -0.34 -25.37
CA LEU A 478 3.29 -0.40 -23.92
C LEU A 478 2.85 -1.78 -23.42
N THR A 479 1.87 -2.39 -24.07
CA THR A 479 1.49 -3.79 -23.80
C THR A 479 2.61 -4.77 -24.10
N ALA A 480 3.35 -4.59 -25.20
CA ALA A 480 4.48 -5.46 -25.51
C ALA A 480 5.61 -5.36 -24.45
N LYS A 481 5.83 -4.18 -23.88
CA LYS A 481 6.76 -4.00 -22.76
C LYS A 481 6.27 -4.67 -21.48
N ALA A 482 4.97 -4.56 -21.17
CA ALA A 482 4.37 -5.27 -20.04
C ALA A 482 4.48 -6.80 -20.19
N GLU A 483 4.26 -7.36 -21.39
CA GLU A 483 4.48 -8.79 -21.67
C GLU A 483 5.95 -9.19 -21.50
N LYS A 484 6.89 -8.36 -21.96
CA LYS A 484 8.33 -8.59 -21.74
C LYS A 484 8.67 -8.62 -20.24
N ALA A 485 8.07 -7.71 -19.48
CA ALA A 485 8.25 -7.62 -18.04
C ALA A 485 7.62 -8.81 -17.30
N PHE A 486 6.44 -9.25 -17.73
CA PHE A 486 5.82 -10.49 -17.25
C PHE A 486 6.77 -11.69 -17.43
N ASP A 487 7.36 -11.83 -18.63
CA ASP A 487 8.32 -12.90 -18.91
C ASP A 487 9.57 -12.80 -18.02
N GLY A 488 10.06 -11.58 -17.77
CA GLY A 488 11.17 -11.31 -16.85
C GLY A 488 10.91 -11.79 -15.43
N VAL A 489 9.73 -11.49 -14.87
CA VAL A 489 9.31 -11.95 -13.54
C VAL A 489 9.21 -13.48 -13.51
N VAL A 490 8.57 -14.10 -14.49
CA VAL A 490 8.41 -15.56 -14.54
C VAL A 490 9.76 -16.27 -14.62
N ALA A 491 10.75 -15.68 -15.30
CA ALA A 491 12.10 -16.22 -15.37
C ALA A 491 12.86 -16.22 -14.02
N LYS A 492 12.33 -15.55 -12.99
CA LYS A 492 12.89 -15.47 -11.63
C LYS A 492 12.14 -16.32 -10.61
N ILE A 493 11.26 -17.20 -11.06
CA ILE A 493 10.58 -18.18 -10.20
C ILE A 493 11.37 -19.48 -10.25
N ASP A 494 11.81 -19.96 -9.09
CA ASP A 494 12.52 -21.23 -9.00
C ASP A 494 11.59 -22.45 -8.99
N ASP A 495 12.18 -23.65 -9.00
CA ASP A 495 11.43 -24.91 -9.08
C ASP A 495 10.54 -25.18 -7.84
N ASP A 496 10.78 -24.49 -6.72
CA ASP A 496 10.01 -24.59 -5.48
C ASP A 496 8.92 -23.50 -5.38
N GLY A 497 8.78 -22.67 -6.43
CA GLY A 497 7.80 -21.58 -6.49
C GLY A 497 8.19 -20.37 -5.64
N TRP A 498 9.49 -20.16 -5.40
CA TRP A 498 9.98 -18.91 -4.83
C TRP A 498 10.23 -17.88 -5.92
N VAL A 499 9.58 -16.72 -5.79
CA VAL A 499 9.95 -15.52 -6.55
C VAL A 499 11.26 -14.98 -5.95
N THR A 500 12.32 -15.03 -6.75
CA THR A 500 13.67 -14.55 -6.40
C THR A 500 13.90 -13.13 -6.93
N HIS A 501 14.99 -12.45 -6.57
CA HIS A 501 15.29 -11.07 -7.01
C HIS A 501 14.29 -10.00 -6.53
N CYS A 502 13.69 -10.18 -5.35
CA CYS A 502 12.91 -9.13 -4.67
C CYS A 502 13.82 -8.26 -3.80
N VAL A 503 13.57 -6.95 -3.76
CA VAL A 503 14.48 -5.97 -3.13
C VAL A 503 13.81 -5.27 -1.94
N ASP A 504 14.62 -4.80 -0.98
CA ASP A 504 14.13 -4.00 0.16
C ASP A 504 14.90 -2.67 0.21
N PRO A 505 14.23 -1.54 -0.03
CA PRO A 505 14.87 -0.24 -0.17
C PRO A 505 15.56 0.24 1.11
N MET A 506 15.14 -0.27 2.28
CA MET A 506 15.59 0.20 3.60
C MET A 506 16.53 -0.76 4.34
N GLY A 507 16.79 -1.95 3.79
CA GLY A 507 17.75 -2.89 4.35
C GLY A 507 19.16 -2.29 4.46
N THR A 508 20.02 -2.84 5.34
CA THR A 508 21.40 -2.33 5.60
C THR A 508 22.28 -2.27 4.34
N TYR A 509 21.82 -2.85 3.23
CA TYR A 509 22.39 -2.72 1.89
C TYR A 509 21.35 -2.59 0.74
N GLY A 510 20.06 -2.40 1.03
CA GLY A 510 19.01 -2.35 0.01
C GLY A 510 18.43 -3.71 -0.44
N TRP A 511 18.50 -4.78 0.37
CA TRP A 511 18.05 -6.13 -0.03
C TRP A 511 17.34 -6.87 1.11
N VAL A 512 16.13 -7.39 0.84
CA VAL A 512 15.54 -8.52 1.60
C VAL A 512 15.97 -9.83 0.95
N VAL A 513 15.99 -9.94 -0.38
CA VAL A 513 16.51 -11.12 -1.08
C VAL A 513 17.80 -10.77 -1.79
N TYR A 514 18.93 -11.33 -1.34
CA TYR A 514 20.15 -11.18 -2.11
C TYR A 514 20.07 -12.05 -3.36
N PRO A 515 20.50 -11.56 -4.55
CA PRO A 515 20.61 -12.41 -5.74
C PRO A 515 21.44 -13.68 -5.53
N GLU A 516 22.30 -13.70 -4.52
CA GLU A 516 23.18 -14.82 -4.16
C GLU A 516 22.73 -15.59 -2.91
N ASP A 517 21.74 -15.07 -2.16
CA ASP A 517 21.20 -15.71 -0.96
C ASP A 517 19.69 -15.89 -1.10
N HIS A 518 19.33 -16.99 -1.76
CA HIS A 518 17.94 -17.39 -1.99
C HIS A 518 17.26 -17.88 -0.70
N SER A 519 17.91 -17.87 0.48
CA SER A 519 17.26 -18.26 1.73
C SER A 519 16.42 -17.15 2.36
N LEU A 520 16.56 -15.93 1.85
CA LEU A 520 15.73 -14.80 2.20
C LEU A 520 14.65 -14.63 1.12
N HIS A 521 13.40 -14.49 1.52
CA HIS A 521 12.26 -14.46 0.61
C HIS A 521 11.35 -13.28 0.93
N SER A 522 10.71 -12.71 -0.09
CA SER A 522 9.79 -11.58 0.05
C SER A 522 8.33 -12.06 0.01
N PRO A 523 7.53 -11.80 1.06
CA PRO A 523 6.08 -12.06 1.04
C PRO A 523 5.36 -11.28 -0.06
N GLU A 524 5.80 -10.04 -0.29
CA GLU A 524 5.29 -9.13 -1.33
C GLU A 524 5.53 -9.69 -2.73
N GLY A 525 6.77 -10.10 -3.05
CA GLY A 525 7.10 -10.69 -4.34
C GLY A 525 6.23 -11.88 -4.69
N GLN A 526 5.96 -12.73 -3.69
CA GLN A 526 5.04 -13.86 -3.85
C GLN A 526 3.59 -13.42 -4.09
N ALA A 527 3.08 -12.50 -3.26
CA ALA A 527 1.72 -11.98 -3.42
C ALA A 527 1.51 -11.28 -4.78
N PHE A 528 2.51 -10.53 -5.25
CA PHE A 528 2.43 -9.76 -6.48
C PHE A 528 2.56 -10.61 -7.72
N ALA A 529 3.38 -11.67 -7.73
CA ALA A 529 3.42 -12.62 -8.83
C ALA A 529 2.05 -13.29 -9.05
N ALA A 530 1.34 -13.61 -7.95
CA ALA A 530 -0.02 -14.16 -8.04
C ALA A 530 -1.05 -13.12 -8.52
N LYS A 531 -0.95 -11.84 -8.09
CA LYS A 531 -1.76 -10.75 -8.66
C LYS A 531 -1.48 -10.53 -10.14
N MET A 532 -0.22 -10.58 -10.55
CA MET A 532 0.21 -10.45 -11.95
C MET A 532 -0.42 -11.54 -12.82
N TRP A 533 -0.40 -12.80 -12.35
CA TRP A 533 -1.10 -13.90 -13.01
C TRP A 533 -2.60 -13.63 -13.15
N LYS A 534 -3.25 -13.21 -12.05
CA LYS A 534 -4.71 -13.01 -12.06
C LYS A 534 -5.11 -11.86 -12.98
N ALA A 535 -4.44 -10.72 -12.88
CA ALA A 535 -4.71 -9.55 -13.71
C ALA A 535 -4.50 -9.88 -15.20
N ARG A 536 -3.42 -10.61 -15.55
CA ARG A 536 -3.21 -11.07 -16.93
C ARG A 536 -4.30 -12.03 -17.40
N THR A 537 -4.70 -12.97 -16.54
CA THR A 537 -5.75 -13.95 -16.84
C THR A 537 -7.05 -13.25 -17.22
N ASP A 538 -7.42 -12.19 -16.49
CA ASP A 538 -8.63 -11.42 -16.72
C ASP A 538 -8.54 -10.55 -17.97
N ALA A 539 -7.40 -9.89 -18.19
CA ALA A 539 -7.16 -9.08 -19.37
C ALA A 539 -7.08 -9.91 -20.67
N GLY A 540 -6.76 -11.21 -20.58
CA GLY A 540 -6.80 -12.15 -21.70
C GLY A 540 -5.62 -12.09 -22.68
N TYR A 541 -4.47 -11.54 -22.24
CA TYR A 541 -3.25 -11.34 -23.04
C TYR A 541 -2.28 -12.52 -23.02
#